data_AF-A0A6B0U1Q2-F1
#
_entry.id   AF-A0A6B0U1Q2-F1
#
_cell.length_a   1.000
_cell.length_b   1.000
_cell.length_c   1.000
_cell.angle_alpha   90.00
_cell.angle_beta   90.00
_cell.angle_gamma   90.00
#
_symmetry.space_group_name_H-M   'P 1'
#
loop_
_entity.id
_entity.type
_entity.pdbx_description
1 polymer ?
#
loop_
_entity_poly.entity_id
_entity_poly.type
_entity_poly.pdbx_seq_one_letter_code
_entity_poly.pdbx_strand_id
1 'polypeptide(L)' 'MHGMHTLVANLYLLWLEKTCAFFYNSHTDDCEAWEFKKPPLQLTGETVCSTLTLACKKRSYLHYVSECY' A
#
# COMPACT_ATOMS: atom_id res chain seq x y z
N MET A 1 10.10 -27.42 12.64
CA MET A 1 10.83 -26.72 11.57
C MET A 1 10.51 -25.23 11.72
N HIS A 2 11.47 -24.41 12.18
CA HIS A 2 11.27 -22.96 12.25
C HIS A 2 11.21 -22.43 10.82
N GLY A 3 10.13 -21.73 10.47
CA GLY A 3 9.84 -21.32 9.10
C GLY A 3 10.95 -20.47 8.53
N MET A 4 11.42 -20.83 7.33
CA MET A 4 12.43 -20.08 6.61
C MET A 4 11.80 -18.75 6.18
N HIS A 5 12.19 -17.64 6.83
CA HIS A 5 11.76 -16.31 6.45
C HIS A 5 12.33 -15.99 5.06
N THR A 6 11.46 -16.05 4.04
CA THR A 6 11.81 -15.70 2.67
C THR A 6 11.49 -14.22 2.48
N LEU A 7 12.42 -13.45 1.93
CA LEU A 7 12.16 -12.06 1.56
C LEU A 7 11.07 -12.06 0.47
N VAL A 8 9.89 -11.55 0.81
CA VAL A 8 8.72 -11.54 -0.09
C VAL A 8 8.62 -10.28 -0.94
N ALA A 9 9.20 -9.16 -0.50
CA ALA A 9 9.26 -7.91 -1.27
C ALA A 9 10.30 -6.94 -0.68
N ASN A 10 10.85 -6.07 -1.53
CA ASN A 10 11.54 -4.85 -1.10
C ASN A 10 10.65 -3.66 -1.48
N LEU A 11 10.15 -2.96 -0.45
CA LEU A 11 9.30 -1.79 -0.59
C LEU A 11 10.13 -0.52 -0.32
N TYR A 12 10.21 0.36 -1.32
CA TYR A 12 10.80 1.68 -1.19
C TYR A 12 9.73 2.67 -0.79
N LEU A 13 9.88 3.31 0.38
CA LEU A 13 8.99 4.37 0.81
C LEU A 13 9.19 5.61 -0.07
N LEU A 14 8.16 5.98 -0.83
CA LEU A 14 8.17 7.12 -1.74
C LEU A 14 7.48 8.35 -1.13
N TRP A 15 6.43 8.15 -0.35
CA TRP A 15 5.72 9.22 0.34
C TRP A 15 5.17 8.73 1.68
N LEU A 16 5.24 9.57 2.70
CA LEU A 16 4.67 9.28 4.03
C LEU A 16 3.88 10.48 4.51
N GLU A 17 2.63 10.24 4.86
CA GLU A 17 1.74 11.22 5.46
C GLU A 17 1.18 10.68 6.79
N LYS A 18 0.48 11.52 7.54
CA LYS A 18 -0.08 11.12 8.85
C LYS A 18 -1.08 9.97 8.76
N THR A 19 -1.71 9.80 7.61
CA THR A 19 -2.82 8.85 7.42
C THR A 19 -2.50 7.75 6.43
N CYS A 20 -1.42 7.86 5.66
CA CYS A 20 -1.08 6.91 4.61
C CYS A 20 0.42 6.87 4.30
N ALA A 21 0.84 5.79 3.66
CA ALA A 21 2.17 5.66 3.07
C ALA A 21 2.05 5.17 1.62
N PHE A 22 2.98 5.61 0.78
CA PHE A 22 3.09 5.22 -0.61
C PHE A 22 4.43 4.55 -0.83
N PHE A 23 4.40 3.35 -1.41
CA PHE A 23 5.55 2.51 -1.62
C PHE A 23 5.72 2.14 -3.09
N TYR A 24 6.96 1.92 -3.50
CA TYR A 24 7.31 1.23 -4.74
C TYR A 24 7.89 -0.13 -4.43
N ASN A 25 7.33 -1.17 -5.03
CA ASN A 25 7.77 -2.53 -4.94
C ASN A 25 8.68 -2.85 -6.13
N SER A 26 10.00 -2.92 -5.89
CA SER A 26 10.96 -3.20 -6.97
C SER A 26 10.93 -4.63 -7.48
N HIS A 27 10.27 -5.54 -6.76
CA HIS A 27 10.13 -6.91 -7.22
C HIS A 27 9.06 -7.03 -8.31
N THR A 28 7.97 -6.28 -8.17
CA THR A 28 6.83 -6.31 -9.10
C THR A 28 6.79 -5.13 -10.07
N ASP A 29 7.69 -4.15 -9.92
CA ASP A 29 7.67 -2.86 -10.64
C ASP A 29 6.30 -2.17 -10.49
N ASP A 30 5.79 -2.15 -9.26
CA ASP A 30 4.43 -1.69 -8.95
C ASP A 30 4.44 -0.78 -7.71
N CYS A 31 3.33 -0.08 -7.45
CA CYS A 31 3.20 0.79 -6.29
C CYS A 31 2.03 0.42 -5.40
N GLU A 32 2.22 0.64 -4.12
CA GLU A 32 1.24 0.31 -3.09
C GLU A 32 0.93 1.54 -2.24
N ALA A 33 -0.34 1.84 -2.07
CA ALA A 33 -0.82 2.84 -1.11
C ALA A 33 -1.40 2.13 0.10
N TRP A 34 -0.85 2.44 1.27
CA TRP A 34 -1.24 1.85 2.55
C TRP A 34 -1.95 2.91 3.37
N GLU A 35 -3.25 2.71 3.61
CA GLU A 35 -4.06 3.60 4.44
C GLU A 35 -4.08 3.11 5.89
N PHE A 36 -3.71 3.98 6.84
CA PHE A 36 -3.65 3.62 8.26
C PHE A 36 -5.03 3.63 8.93
N LYS A 37 -6.04 4.17 8.25
CA LYS A 37 -7.42 4.18 8.72
C LYS A 37 -8.32 3.64 7.62
N LYS A 38 -9.29 2.82 8.00
CA LYS A 38 -10.34 2.37 7.09
C LYS A 38 -11.14 3.60 6.64
N PRO A 39 -11.14 3.96 5.34
CA PRO A 39 -11.96 5.06 4.88
C PRO A 39 -13.46 4.71 5.07
N PRO A 40 -14.32 5.69 5.34
CA PRO A 40 -15.76 5.46 5.39
C PRO A 40 -16.22 4.81 4.07
N LEU A 41 -17.09 3.80 4.15
CA LEU A 41 -17.59 3.02 2.99
C LEU A 41 -18.18 3.88 1.84
N GLN A 42 -18.60 5.11 2.12
CA GLN A 42 -19.15 6.06 1.13
C GLN A 42 -18.12 7.08 0.59
N LEU A 43 -16.93 7.11 1.18
CA LEU A 43 -15.78 7.87 0.72
C LEU A 43 -14.75 6.86 0.22
N THR A 44 -15.00 6.29 -0.95
CA THR A 44 -13.90 6.06 -1.90
C THR A 44 -13.36 7.44 -2.34
N GLY A 45 -12.93 8.23 -1.36
CA GLY A 45 -12.33 9.53 -1.53
C GLY A 45 -10.84 9.28 -1.66
N GLU A 46 -10.33 9.62 -2.82
CA GLU A 46 -8.94 9.52 -3.22
C GLU A 46 -8.05 10.16 -2.15
N THR A 47 -7.47 9.35 -1.26
CA THR A 47 -6.39 9.81 -0.40
C THR A 47 -5.22 10.25 -1.27
N VAL A 48 -4.34 11.11 -0.73
CA VAL A 48 -3.13 11.53 -1.44
C VAL A 48 -2.35 10.31 -1.91
N CYS A 49 -2.16 9.30 -1.06
CA CYS A 49 -1.46 8.08 -1.42
C CYS A 49 -2.18 7.25 -2.50
N SER A 50 -3.51 7.13 -2.44
CA SER A 50 -4.26 6.43 -3.50
C SER A 50 -4.15 7.13 -4.85
N THR A 51 -4.14 8.47 -4.88
CA THR A 51 -3.93 9.26 -6.10
C THR A 51 -2.51 9.04 -6.65
N LEU A 52 -1.51 8.96 -5.77
CA LEU A 52 -0.12 8.74 -6.17
C LEU A 52 0.10 7.38 -6.85
N THR A 53 -0.77 6.38 -6.62
CA THR A 53 -0.71 5.10 -7.36
C THR A 53 -0.89 5.25 -8.87
N LEU A 54 -1.52 6.34 -9.33
CA LEU A 54 -1.64 6.64 -10.77
C LEU A 54 -0.28 6.80 -11.45
N ALA A 55 0.77 7.17 -10.72
CA ALA A 55 2.13 7.24 -11.24
C ALA A 55 2.64 5.88 -11.76
N CYS A 56 2.07 4.77 -11.27
CA CYS A 56 2.55 3.41 -11.51
C CYS A 56 1.66 2.62 -12.50
N LYS A 57 0.85 3.32 -13.31
CA LYS A 57 0.14 2.83 -14.51
C LYS A 57 -0.75 1.57 -14.33
N LYS A 58 -1.23 1.25 -13.13
CA LYS A 58 -2.08 0.06 -12.91
C LYS A 58 -3.42 0.35 -12.23
N ARG A 59 -4.36 -0.60 -12.40
CA ARG A 59 -5.65 -0.65 -11.67
C ARG A 59 -5.36 -0.93 -10.20
N SER A 60 -5.75 0.00 -9.33
CA SER A 60 -5.67 -0.13 -7.88
C SER A 60 -6.45 -1.36 -7.40
N TYR A 61 -5.77 -2.30 -6.75
CA TYR A 61 -6.40 -3.41 -6.01
C TYR A 61 -6.44 -3.03 -4.53
N LEU A 62 -7.64 -3.03 -3.93
CA LEU A 62 -7.82 -2.71 -2.51
C LEU A 62 -7.79 -3.99 -1.69
N HIS A 63 -6.82 -4.09 -0.78
CA HIS A 63 -6.75 -5.17 0.19
C HIS A 63 -6.82 -4.59 1.60
N TYR A 64 -7.77 -5.06 2.41
CA TYR A 64 -7.90 -4.67 3.81
C TYR A 64 -7.40 -5.80 4.69
N VAL A 65 -6.34 -5.56 5.45
CA VAL A 65 -5.88 -6.48 6.49
C VAL A 65 -6.57 -6.09 7.79
N SER A 66 -7.37 -6.99 8.37
CA SER A 66 -7.92 -6.78 9.71
C SER A 66 -6.81 -6.97 10.74
N GLU A 67 -6.61 -5.96 11.60
CA GLU A 67 -5.78 -5.94 12.83
C GLU A 67 -4.51 -6.81 12.78
N CYS A 68 -3.36 -6.16 12.56
CA CYS A 68 -2.07 -6.75 12.88
C CYS A 68 -1.92 -6.78 14.42
N TYR A 69 -1.98 -7.97 15.01
CA TYR A 69 -1.70 -8.21 16.44
C TYR A 69 -0.21 -8.10 16.75
#